data_AF-A0A1Z9K0V7-F1
#
_entry.id   AF-A0A1Z9K0V7-F1
#
_cell.length_a   1.000
_cell.length_b   1.000
_cell.length_c   1.000
_cell.angle_alpha   90.00
_cell.angle_beta   90.00
_cell.angle_gamma   90.00
#
_symmetry.space_group_name_H-M   'P 1'
#
loop_
_entity.id
_entity.type
_entity.pdbx_description
1 polymer ?
#
loop_
_entity_poly.entity_id
_entity_poly.type
_entity_poly.pdbx_seq_one_letter_code
_entity_poly.pdbx_strand_id
1 'polypeptide(L)'
;MIIASSIGTAPIISPGWAHQCVLEGSTQDEVQAYNMCKADLATGTAGHSAQQSSTELNRLQAENEALRARLDVVKRQLLNLIGDL
;
A
#
# COMPACT_ATOMS: atom_id res chain seq x y z
N MET A 1 13.93 38.63 40.89
CA MET A 1 13.75 37.19 40.58
C MET A 1 13.11 37.11 39.20
N ILE A 2 13.93 36.92 38.15
CA ILE A 2 13.48 36.88 36.75
C ILE A 2 13.35 35.40 36.38
N ILE A 3 12.12 34.94 36.14
CA ILE A 3 11.85 33.56 35.71
C ILE A 3 12.03 33.55 34.18
N ALA A 4 13.18 33.11 33.70
CA ALA A 4 13.43 32.91 32.29
C ALA A 4 12.74 31.62 31.84
N SER A 5 11.54 31.74 31.26
CA SER A 5 10.87 30.63 30.58
C SER A 5 11.61 30.33 29.29
N SER A 6 12.47 29.32 29.31
CA SER A 6 13.08 28.76 28.10
C SER A 6 11.99 28.07 27.28
N ILE A 7 11.49 28.74 26.24
CA ILE A 7 10.71 28.11 25.18
C ILE A 7 11.69 27.23 24.40
N GLY A 8 11.80 25.96 24.78
CA GLY A 8 12.52 24.96 24.02
C GLY A 8 11.82 24.74 22.69
N THR A 9 12.32 25.35 21.62
CA THR A 9 11.95 24.99 20.25
C THR A 9 12.55 23.61 19.94
N ALA A 10 11.81 22.56 20.27
CA ALA A 10 12.11 21.23 19.77
C ALA A 10 11.88 21.23 18.24
N PRO A 11 12.84 20.79 17.41
CA PRO A 11 12.59 20.61 16.00
C PRO A 11 11.51 19.54 15.83
N ILE A 12 10.39 19.91 15.22
CA ILE A 12 9.39 18.95 14.77
C ILE A 12 10.04 18.20 13.61
N ILE A 13 10.69 17.08 13.90
CA ILE A 13 11.14 16.14 12.88
C ILE A 13 9.86 15.52 12.31
N SER A 14 9.33 16.13 11.25
CA SER A 14 8.27 15.51 10.45
C SER A 14 8.88 14.30 9.78
N PRO A 15 8.43 13.07 10.09
CA PRO A 15 8.91 11.92 9.35
C PRO A 15 8.51 12.08 7.87
N GLY A 16 9.34 11.59 6.95
CA GLY A 16 9.19 11.73 5.48
C GLY A 16 7.91 11.13 4.87
N TRP A 17 6.91 10.81 5.70
CA TRP A 17 5.59 10.30 5.35
C TRP A 17 4.47 11.32 5.63
N ALA A 18 4.81 12.57 5.95
CA ALA A 18 3.85 13.66 6.19
C ALA A 18 2.89 13.93 5.01
N HIS A 19 3.17 13.39 3.82
CA HIS A 19 2.32 13.50 2.63
C HIS A 19 1.25 12.39 2.52
N GLN A 20 1.31 11.33 3.32
CA GLN A 20 0.37 10.19 3.21
C GLN A 20 -0.98 10.46 3.91
N CYS A 21 -0.97 11.30 4.94
CA CYS A 21 -2.16 11.68 5.70
C CYS A 21 -2.38 13.19 5.56
N VAL A 22 -3.41 13.60 4.82
CA VAL A 22 -3.77 15.01 4.63
C VAL A 22 -4.95 15.34 5.54
N LEU A 23 -4.85 16.46 6.27
CA LEU A 23 -5.97 16.98 7.04
C LEU A 23 -6.83 17.85 6.11
N GLU A 24 -7.99 17.36 5.70
CA GLU A 24 -8.86 18.02 4.72
C GLU A 24 -9.81 19.07 5.32
N GLY A 25 -9.86 19.19 6.65
CA GLY A 25 -10.68 20.18 7.33
C GLY A 25 -10.54 20.17 8.86
N SER A 26 -11.44 20.89 9.54
CA SER A 26 -11.42 21.11 10.99
C SER A 26 -12.60 20.46 11.72
N THR A 27 -13.43 19.70 11.02
CA THR A 27 -14.50 18.95 11.66
C THR A 27 -13.93 17.79 12.49
N GLN A 28 -14.70 17.34 13.48
CA GLN A 28 -14.27 16.27 14.37
C GLN A 28 -13.97 14.96 13.60
N ASP A 29 -14.76 14.66 12.58
CA ASP A 29 -14.61 13.45 11.76
C ASP A 29 -13.34 13.51 10.89
N GLU A 30 -13.03 14.66 10.31
CA GLU A 30 -11.81 14.88 9.51
C GLU A 30 -10.55 14.80 10.38
N VAL A 31 -10.58 15.38 11.58
CA VAL A 31 -9.50 15.29 12.56
C VAL A 31 -9.30 13.85 13.03
N GLN A 32 -10.39 13.11 13.25
CA GLN A 32 -10.33 11.71 13.63
C GLN A 32 -9.72 10.84 12.52
N ALA A 33 -10.14 11.03 11.27
CA ALA A 33 -9.58 10.33 10.12
C ALA A 33 -8.07 10.58 9.95
N TYR A 34 -7.63 11.84 10.11
CA TYR A 34 -6.21 12.20 10.09
C TYR A 34 -5.43 11.51 11.21
N ASN A 35 -5.97 11.48 12.44
CA ASN A 35 -5.30 10.86 13.58
C ASN A 35 -5.22 9.34 13.46
N MET A 36 -6.23 8.70 12.88
CA MET A 36 -6.19 7.27 12.57
C MET A 36 -5.09 6.97 11.55
N CYS A 37 -5.04 7.72 10.44
CA CYS A 37 -3.99 7.57 9.43
C CYS A 37 -2.59 7.76 10.03
N LYS A 38 -2.42 8.75 10.92
CA LYS A 38 -1.18 8.98 11.66
C LYS A 38 -0.80 7.80 12.56
N ALA A 39 -1.76 7.17 13.24
CA ALA A 39 -1.53 6.01 14.09
C ALA A 39 -1.15 4.76 13.28
N ASP A 40 -1.80 4.54 12.14
CA ASP A 40 -1.51 3.42 11.24
C ASP A 40 -0.12 3.55 10.61
N LEU A 41 0.29 4.77 10.28
CA LEU A 41 1.61 5.06 9.75
C LEU A 41 2.71 4.90 10.81
N ALA A 42 2.44 5.34 12.05
CA ALA A 42 3.36 5.16 13.18
C ALA A 42 3.56 3.69 13.55
N THR A 43 2.55 2.84 13.32
CA THR A 43 2.63 1.39 13.55
C THR A 43 3.11 0.61 12.33
N GLY A 44 3.36 1.27 11.20
CA GLY A 44 3.78 0.62 9.95
C GLY A 44 2.71 -0.27 9.31
N THR A 45 1.45 -0.10 9.71
CA THR A 45 0.30 -0.88 9.24
C THR A 45 -0.50 -0.18 8.14
N ALA A 46 -0.16 1.08 7.83
CA ALA A 46 -0.73 1.83 6.73
C ALA A 46 -0.65 1.04 5.41
N GLY A 47 -1.78 0.44 5.01
CA GLY A 47 -1.91 -0.31 3.76
C GLY A 47 -1.56 -1.81 3.80
N HIS A 48 -1.26 -2.39 4.96
CA HIS A 48 -0.88 -3.80 5.07
C HIS A 48 -1.68 -4.55 6.12
N SER A 49 -2.89 -5.01 5.75
CA SER A 49 -3.37 -6.25 6.35
C SER A 49 -2.58 -7.40 5.70
N ALA A 50 -1.57 -7.92 6.40
CA ALA A 50 -0.68 -8.97 5.89
C ALA A 50 -1.46 -10.17 5.31
N GLN A 51 -2.66 -10.43 5.84
CA GLN A 51 -3.59 -11.45 5.38
C GLN A 51 -4.20 -11.17 4.00
N GLN A 52 -4.60 -9.93 3.66
CA GLN A 52 -5.13 -9.63 2.31
C GLN A 52 -4.03 -9.73 1.26
N SER A 53 -2.81 -9.28 1.58
CA SER A 53 -1.67 -9.36 0.67
C SER A 53 -1.32 -10.81 0.31
N SER A 54 -1.27 -11.71 1.29
CA SER A 54 -0.98 -13.13 1.04
C SER A 54 -2.08 -13.83 0.22
N THR A 55 -3.34 -13.51 0.48
CA THR A 55 -4.47 -14.14 -0.23
C THR A 55 -4.52 -13.69 -1.70
N GLU A 56 -4.32 -12.39 -1.94
CA GLU A 56 -4.28 -11.85 -3.30
C GLU A 56 -3.07 -12.35 -4.08
N LEU A 57 -1.90 -12.48 -3.43
CA LEU A 57 -0.72 -13.08 -4.07
C LEU A 57 -0.97 -14.53 -4.50
N ASN A 58 -1.58 -15.35 -3.64
CA ASN A 58 -1.92 -16.73 -3.99
C ASN A 58 -2.92 -16.80 -5.15
N ARG A 59 -3.92 -15.90 -5.16
CA ARG A 59 -4.90 -15.79 -6.25
C ARG A 59 -4.22 -15.44 -7.58
N LEU A 60 -3.35 -14.43 -7.57
CA LEU A 60 -2.59 -13.98 -8.73
C LEU A 60 -1.62 -15.06 -9.24
N GLN A 61 -0.99 -15.80 -8.34
CA GLN A 61 -0.11 -16.93 -8.69
C GLN A 61 -0.89 -18.02 -9.45
N ALA A 62 -2.04 -18.44 -8.93
CA ALA A 62 -2.90 -19.44 -9.56
C ALA A 62 -3.43 -18.97 -10.93
N GLU A 63 -3.80 -17.69 -11.04
CA GLU A 63 -4.23 -17.11 -12.30
C GLU A 63 -3.09 -17.09 -13.33
N ASN A 64 -1.86 -16.75 -12.91
CA ASN A 64 -0.70 -16.75 -13.79
C ASN A 64 -0.40 -18.15 -14.34
N GLU A 65 -0.46 -19.18 -13.50
CA GLU A 65 -0.26 -20.58 -13.91
C GLU A 65 -1.33 -21.02 -14.92
N ALA A 66 -2.60 -20.69 -14.68
CA ALA A 66 -3.69 -21.00 -15.60
C ALA A 66 -3.51 -20.30 -16.96
N LEU A 67 -3.08 -19.05 -16.95
CA LEU A 67 -2.81 -18.29 -18.18
C LEU A 67 -1.63 -18.88 -18.96
N ARG A 68 -0.55 -19.28 -18.29
CA ARG A 68 0.59 -19.96 -18.94
C ARG A 68 0.16 -21.25 -19.62
N ALA A 69 -0.64 -22.07 -18.93
CA ALA A 69 -1.15 -23.31 -19.50
C ALA A 69 -2.00 -23.08 -20.76
N ARG A 70 -2.86 -22.05 -20.75
CA ARG A 70 -3.66 -21.65 -21.93
C ARG A 70 -2.75 -21.20 -23.08
N LEU A 71 -1.70 -20.45 -22.78
CA LEU A 71 -0.76 -19.96 -23.77
C LEU A 71 0.02 -21.11 -24.43
N ASP A 72 0.39 -22.14 -23.66
CA ASP A 72 1.03 -23.35 -24.19
C ASP A 72 0.10 -24.18 -25.09
N VAL A 73 -1.21 -24.19 -24.81
CA VAL A 73 -2.20 -24.83 -25.69
C VAL A 73 -2.29 -24.07 -27.01
N VAL A 74 -2.46 -22.75 -26.96
CA VAL A 74 -2.56 -21.91 -28.17
C VAL A 74 -1.28 -22.00 -29.00
N LYS A 75 -0.11 -21.97 -28.36
CA LYS A 75 1.18 -22.13 -29.04
C LYS A 75 1.26 -23.47 -29.79
N ARG A 76 0.85 -24.58 -29.16
CA ARG A 76 0.82 -25.89 -29.82
C ARG A 76 -0.15 -25.93 -30.99
N GLN A 77 -1.34 -25.35 -30.84
CA GLN A 77 -2.32 -25.26 -31.92
C GLN A 77 -1.77 -24.48 -33.13
N LEU A 78 -1.12 -23.34 -32.87
CA LEU A 78 -0.48 -22.54 -33.92
C LEU A 78 0.64 -23.31 -34.63
N LEU A 79 1.49 -24.01 -33.87
CA LEU A 79 2.57 -24.81 -34.47
C LEU A 79 2.03 -25.98 -35.30
N ASN A 80 0.95 -26.63 -34.87
CA ASN A 80 0.30 -27.68 -35.66
C ASN A 80 -0.24 -27.12 -36.98
N LEU A 81 -0.91 -25.96 -36.96
CA LEU A 81 -1.44 -25.33 -38.18
C LEU A 81 -0.34 -24.95 -39.18
N ILE A 82 0.84 -24.56 -38.69
CA ILE A 82 1.99 -24.22 -39.53
C ILE A 82 2.69 -25.48 -40.06
N GLY A 83 2.75 -26.56 -39.27
CA GLY A 83 3.37 -27.82 -39.65
C GLY A 83 2.52 -28.71 -40.58
N ASP A 84 1.20 -28.46 -40.65
CA ASP A 84 0.27 -29.10 -41.58
C ASP A 84 0.27 -28.46 -42.99
N LEU A 85 1.09 -27.41 -43.21
CA LEU A 85 1.29 -26.74 -44.51
C LEU A 85 2.58 -27.22 -45.20
#